data_AF-A0A2A6CNZ9-F1
#
_entry.id   AF-A0A2A6CNZ9-F1
#
_cell.length_a   1.000
_cell.length_b   1.000
_cell.length_c   1.000
_cell.angle_alpha   90.00
_cell.angle_beta   90.00
_cell.angle_gamma   90.00
#
_symmetry.space_group_name_H-M   'P 1'
#
loop_
_entity.id
_entity.type
_entity.pdbx_description
1 polymer ?
#
loop_
_entity_poly.entity_id
_entity_poly.type
_entity_poly.pdbx_seq_one_letter_code
_entity_poly.pdbx_strand_id
1 'polypeptide(L)' 'MNAKRISAMLRKRPFTAKEKFIKYTEFAAEFGPSKAFRPQSHDMNWIEYHNDIIVTGISFILLFTITAL' A
#
# COMPACT_ATOMS: atom_id res chain seq x y z
N MET A 1 9.17 -19.37 31.89
CA MET A 1 7.73 -19.15 32.18
C MET A 1 6.94 -18.60 31.00
N ASN A 2 7.50 -17.70 30.18
CA ASN A 2 6.77 -17.07 29.08
C ASN A 2 6.28 -18.04 27.99
N ALA A 3 7.06 -19.05 27.61
CA ALA A 3 6.65 -20.04 26.59
C ALA A 3 5.35 -20.78 26.94
N LYS A 4 5.15 -21.15 28.21
CA LYS A 4 3.90 -21.79 28.68
C LYS A 4 2.70 -20.84 28.55
N ARG A 5 2.88 -19.56 28.87
CA ARG A 5 1.86 -18.51 28.70
C ARG A 5 1.52 -18.30 27.22
N ILE A 6 2.51 -18.20 26.34
CA ILE A 6 2.30 -18.07 24.89
C ILE A 6 1.55 -19.30 24.33
N SER A 7 1.95 -20.51 24.72
CA SER A 7 1.28 -21.76 24.30
C SER A 7 -0.18 -21.82 24.76
N ALA A 8 -0.48 -21.40 25.99
CA ALA A 8 -1.85 -21.29 26.48
C ALA A 8 -2.69 -20.28 25.66
N MET A 9 -2.10 -19.13 25.30
CA MET A 9 -2.77 -18.14 24.44
C MET A 9 -3.00 -18.67 23.02
N LEU A 10 -2.02 -19.38 22.44
CA LEU A 10 -2.14 -19.99 21.11
C LEU A 10 -3.28 -20.99 21.02
N ARG A 11 -3.44 -21.86 22.03
CA ARG A 11 -4.54 -22.84 22.09
C ARG A 11 -5.91 -22.20 22.29
N LYS A 12 -5.98 -21.05 22.96
CA LYS A 12 -7.22 -20.31 23.19
C LYS A 12 -7.55 -19.31 22.07
N ARG A 13 -6.82 -19.32 20.95
CA ARG A 13 -7.13 -18.45 19.82
C ARG A 13 -8.53 -18.79 19.28
N PRO A 14 -9.35 -17.80 18.94
CA PRO A 14 -10.73 -18.01 18.50
C PRO A 14 -10.83 -18.74 17.16
N PHE A 15 -9.78 -18.67 16.34
CA PHE A 15 -9.69 -19.35 15.05
C PHE A 15 -8.31 -20.01 14.92
N THR A 16 -8.32 -21.24 14.40
CA THR A 16 -7.13 -21.98 13.98
C THR A 16 -6.46 -21.29 12.79
N ALA A 17 -5.20 -21.64 12.51
CA ALA A 17 -4.48 -21.09 11.36
C ALA A 17 -5.19 -21.41 10.03
N LYS A 18 -5.75 -22.63 9.91
CA LYS A 18 -6.52 -23.06 8.73
C LYS A 18 -7.78 -22.22 8.54
N GLU A 19 -8.56 -22.01 9.60
CA GLU A 19 -9.79 -21.20 9.51
C GLU A 19 -9.51 -19.75 9.17
N LYS A 20 -8.45 -19.16 9.72
CA LYS A 20 -8.03 -17.81 9.33
C LYS A 20 -7.70 -17.75 7.84
N PHE A 21 -6.92 -18.70 7.35
CA PHE A 21 -6.54 -18.75 5.93
C PHE A 21 -7.77 -18.82 5.02
N ILE A 22 -8.71 -19.70 5.34
CA ILE A 22 -9.96 -19.85 4.57
C ILE A 22 -10.73 -18.53 4.57
N LYS A 23 -11.00 -17.95 5.76
CA LYS A 23 -11.76 -16.69 5.88
C LYS A 23 -11.12 -15.51 5.14
N TYR A 24 -9.79 -15.37 5.22
CA TYR A 24 -9.10 -14.31 4.47
C TYR A 24 -9.14 -14.55 2.97
N THR A 25 -9.07 -15.81 2.52
CA THR A 25 -9.18 -16.17 1.10
C THR A 25 -10.59 -15.89 0.59
N GLU A 26 -11.63 -16.27 1.34
CA GLU A 26 -13.04 -15.99 1.02
C GLU A 26 -13.29 -14.49 0.96
N PHE A 27 -12.82 -13.72 1.95
CA PHE A 27 -12.92 -12.26 1.94
C PHE A 27 -12.24 -11.65 0.72
N ALA A 28 -11.03 -12.11 0.38
CA ALA A 28 -10.31 -11.63 -0.79
C ALA A 28 -10.98 -12.05 -2.11
N ALA A 29 -11.65 -13.20 -2.15
CA ALA A 29 -12.41 -13.64 -3.32
C ALA A 29 -13.70 -12.84 -3.50
N GLU A 30 -14.38 -12.46 -2.41
CA GLU A 30 -15.63 -11.69 -2.43
C GLU A 30 -15.41 -10.20 -2.70
N PHE A 31 -14.44 -9.58 -2.02
CA PHE A 31 -14.24 -8.12 -2.05
C PHE A 31 -13.00 -7.69 -2.84
N GLY A 32 -12.14 -8.62 -3.23
CA GLY A 32 -10.85 -8.32 -3.84
C GLY A 32 -9.81 -7.81 -2.84
N PRO A 33 -8.62 -7.41 -3.33
CA PRO A 33 -7.57 -6.84 -2.50
C PRO A 33 -8.00 -5.47 -1.97
N SER A 34 -7.77 -5.22 -0.68
CA SER A 34 -8.04 -3.92 -0.07
C SER A 34 -7.19 -2.82 -0.73
N LYS A 35 -7.84 -1.71 -1.09
CA LYS A 35 -7.19 -0.54 -1.71
C LYS A 35 -6.05 0.01 -0.86
N ALA A 36 -6.11 -0.15 0.47
CA ALA A 36 -5.05 0.27 1.38
C ALA A 36 -3.75 -0.55 1.24
N PHE A 37 -3.83 -1.76 0.68
CA PHE A 37 -2.66 -2.61 0.41
C PHE A 37 -2.13 -2.46 -1.01
N ARG A 38 -2.72 -1.60 -1.84
CA ARG A 38 -2.21 -1.28 -3.17
C ARG A 38 -1.42 0.02 -3.10
N PRO A 39 -0.29 0.14 -3.82
CA PRO A 39 0.41 1.42 -3.94
C PRO A 39 -0.53 2.49 -4.50
N GLN A 40 -0.56 3.66 -3.86
CA GLN A 40 -1.41 4.78 -4.29
C GLN A 40 -1.15 5.18 -5.75
N SER A 41 0.07 4.95 -6.26
CA SER A 41 0.45 5.18 -7.65
C SER A 41 -0.45 4.50 -8.68
N HIS A 42 -1.16 3.43 -8.30
CA HIS A 42 -2.10 2.75 -9.20
C HIS A 42 -3.40 3.53 -9.43
N ASP A 43 -3.78 4.38 -8.46
CA ASP A 43 -5.02 5.15 -8.49
C ASP A 43 -4.77 6.61 -8.92
N MET A 44 -3.51 6.97 -9.18
CA MET A 44 -3.09 8.34 -9.54
C MET A 44 -3.23 8.60 -11.04
N ASN A 45 -3.68 9.80 -11.39
CA ASN A 45 -3.73 10.23 -12.79
C ASN A 45 -2.31 10.48 -13.33
N TRP A 46 -2.14 10.54 -14.66
CA TRP A 46 -0.83 10.74 -15.30
C TRP A 46 -0.08 11.97 -14.75
N ILE A 47 -0.81 13.06 -14.49
CA ILE A 47 -0.24 14.30 -13.93
C ILE A 47 0.25 14.08 -12.49
N GLU A 48 -0.56 13.45 -11.65
CA GLU A 48 -0.20 13.21 -10.25
C GLU A 48 1.01 12.27 -10.14
N TYR A 49 1.06 11.25 -10.99
CA TYR A 49 2.17 10.30 -11.05
C TYR A 49 3.49 10.97 -11.48
N HIS A 50 3.43 11.92 -12.41
CA HIS A 50 4.62 12.60 -12.98
C HIS A 50 4.86 13.99 -12.40
N ASN A 51 4.29 14.31 -11.23
CA ASN A 51 4.37 15.64 -10.64
C ASN A 51 5.82 16.15 -10.53
N ASP A 52 6.76 15.30 -10.10
CA ASP A 52 8.16 15.65 -9.97
C ASP A 52 8.80 16.07 -11.31
N ILE A 53 8.50 15.35 -12.39
CA ILE A 53 9.01 15.64 -13.74
C ILE A 53 8.37 16.91 -14.28
N ILE A 54 7.06 17.11 -14.05
CA ILE A 54 6.33 18.31 -14.49
C ILE A 54 6.89 19.55 -13.80
N VAL A 55 7.06 19.51 -12.48
CA VAL A 55 7.61 20.63 -11.69
C VAL A 55 9.06 20.92 -12.08
N THR A 56 9.87 19.88 -12.23
CA THR A 56 11.28 20.02 -12.65
C THR A 56 11.38 20.57 -14.08
N GLY A 57 10.54 20.10 -15.01
CA GLY A 57 10.51 20.58 -16.39
C GLY A 57 10.09 22.05 -16.49
N ILE A 58 9.03 22.44 -15.78
CA ILE A 58 8.57 23.83 -15.75
C ILE A 58 9.63 24.76 -15.15
N SER A 59 10.23 24.37 -14.02
CA SER A 59 11.29 25.18 -13.39
C SER A 59 12.51 25.33 -14.30
N PHE A 60 12.89 24.27 -15.03
CA PHE A 60 13.99 24.33 -15.98
C PHE A 60 13.70 25.27 -17.17
N ILE A 61 12.48 25.21 -17.72
CA ILE A 61 12.04 26.13 -18.79
C ILE A 61 12.08 27.58 -18.30
N LEU A 62 11.55 27.86 -17.10
CA LEU A 62 11.57 29.20 -16.51
C LEU A 62 13.00 29.71 -16.33
N LEU A 63 13.89 28.90 -15.76
CA LEU A 63 15.31 29.24 -15.60
C LEU A 63 15.97 29.55 -16.96
N PHE A 64 15.72 28.72 -17.98
CA PHE A 64 16.24 28.94 -19.32
C PHE A 64 15.73 30.25 -19.92
N THR A 65 14.44 30.55 -19.80
CA THR A 65 13.88 31.82 -20.29
C THR A 65 14.45 33.05 -19.59
N ILE A 66 14.74 32.96 -18.28
CA ILE A 66 15.34 34.06 -17.51
C ILE A 66 16.80 34.27 -17.88
N THR A 67 17.54 33.20 -18.18
CA THR A 67 18.95 33.29 -18.57
C THR A 67 19.16 33.62 -20.05
N ALA A 68 18.18 33.34 -20.90
CA ALA A 68 18.22 33.66 -22.34
C ALA A 68 17.66 35.06 -22.69
N LEU A 69 16.96 35.71 -21.76
CA LEU A 69 16.50 37.10 -21.84
C LEU A 69 17.59 38.06 -21.32
#